data_AF-A0A8T7FGH7-F1
#
_entry.id   AF-A0A8T7FGH7-F1
#
_cell.length_a   1.000
_cell.length_b   1.000
_cell.length_c   1.000
_cell.angle_alpha   90.00
_cell.angle_beta   90.00
_cell.angle_gamma   90.00
#
_symmetry.space_group_name_H-M   'P 1'
#
loop_
_entity.id
_entity.type
_entity.pdbx_description
1 polymer ?
#
loop_
_entity_poly.entity_id
_entity_poly.type
_entity_poly.pdbx_seq_one_letter_code
_entity_poly.pdbx_strand_id
1 'polypeptide(L)'
;MTTRFENGIVVTLGKNNRVLWNGSVVTDGENVIAVGAAAEMKQKYPDADSVDCSNKVVLPGFICAHHHFYSTLARGMAIPGEPASNFVEVLERLWWKVDRAIVGDDILLSAQIPLIESIRNGTTTIIDHHASPSASDGSLDIIESAVRQAGVRASLCYEVSDRNVHGEGIRENERFIKKVGKGDGQIAAMMGLHASFTVADDTVEKCVGIARDAGVGCHIHVAEDAADRQDSLEKYGVPTVKRLDRLNVTGEKSIFVHCVHIDEEEMDIVADTRTSIVHNPESNMNNAVGVTQILKMLGKGILVGLGTDGMNSDMLTQMRAAYLLHRLDNRDPRVAFTETPQLLLQNNADIVERQFGIRLGELTEGRPADMAILDYIPPTPMDESNFLGHLIFGMTDSVVDTTVCRGKILMRNKQILTMDEERLAARARELAPQVWKRLQAL
;
A
#
# COMPACT_ATOMS: atom_id res chain seq x y z
N MET A 1 -11.58 17.15 19.01
CA MET A 1 -12.29 16.74 20.24
C MET A 1 -11.41 15.72 20.91
N THR A 2 -11.18 15.83 22.22
CA THR A 2 -10.25 14.94 22.90
C THR A 2 -10.90 13.57 23.15
N THR A 3 -10.20 12.49 22.80
CA THR A 3 -10.70 11.12 22.97
C THR A 3 -9.62 10.24 23.59
N ARG A 4 -10.01 9.39 24.54
CA ARG A 4 -9.18 8.34 25.14
C ARG A 4 -9.62 6.99 24.59
N PHE A 5 -8.72 6.30 23.90
CA PHE A 5 -8.83 4.87 23.61
C PHE A 5 -8.20 4.15 24.81
N GLU A 6 -9.01 3.56 25.70
CA GLU A 6 -8.59 3.16 27.05
C GLU A 6 -8.78 1.66 27.33
N ASN A 7 -8.05 1.14 28.32
CA ASN A 7 -8.08 -0.26 28.80
C ASN A 7 -7.59 -1.33 27.80
N GLY A 8 -6.97 -0.92 26.69
CA GLY A 8 -6.38 -1.86 25.73
C GLY A 8 -4.96 -2.28 26.08
N ILE A 9 -4.42 -3.21 25.30
CA ILE A 9 -2.98 -3.45 25.26
C ILE A 9 -2.40 -2.56 24.15
N VAL A 10 -1.74 -1.47 24.54
CA VAL A 10 -1.21 -0.49 23.57
C VAL A 10 0.20 -0.88 23.17
N VAL A 11 0.42 -1.06 21.87
CA VAL A 11 1.74 -1.27 21.26
C VAL A 11 2.10 0.00 20.50
N THR A 12 3.09 0.75 20.98
CA THR A 12 3.33 2.10 20.44
C THR A 12 4.11 2.11 19.13
N LEU A 13 4.89 1.06 18.86
CA LEU A 13 5.90 1.03 17.79
C LEU A 13 6.88 2.22 17.88
N GLY A 14 7.56 2.52 16.77
CA GLY A 14 8.58 3.56 16.72
C GLY A 14 9.90 3.19 17.44
N LYS A 15 10.79 4.18 17.58
CA LYS A 15 12.13 3.98 18.17
C LYS A 15 12.10 3.51 19.63
N ASN A 16 11.08 3.92 20.38
CA ASN A 16 10.88 3.59 21.79
C ASN A 16 9.59 2.78 21.96
N ASN A 17 9.51 1.64 21.28
CA ASN A 17 8.33 0.76 21.35
C ASN A 17 8.06 0.36 22.81
N ARG A 18 6.78 0.42 23.20
CA ARG A 18 6.27 -0.01 24.50
C ARG A 18 5.06 -0.89 24.31
N VAL A 19 4.90 -1.90 25.15
CA VAL A 19 3.70 -2.74 25.25
C VAL A 19 3.03 -2.50 26.60
N LEU A 20 1.93 -1.76 26.60
CA LEU A 20 1.25 -1.29 27.81
C LEU A 20 -0.05 -2.04 28.04
N TRP A 21 -0.05 -2.94 29.02
CA TRP A 21 -1.26 -3.56 29.53
C TRP A 21 -2.13 -2.53 30.28
N ASN A 22 -3.44 -2.58 30.04
CA ASN A 22 -4.39 -1.57 30.54
C ASN A 22 -3.92 -0.14 30.19
N GLY A 23 -3.40 0.03 28.98
CA GLY A 23 -2.91 1.28 28.43
C GLY A 23 -4.03 2.14 27.87
N SER A 24 -3.69 3.39 27.58
CA SER A 24 -4.55 4.30 26.86
C SER A 24 -3.77 5.22 25.93
N VAL A 25 -4.36 5.50 24.77
CA VAL A 25 -3.92 6.50 23.80
C VAL A 25 -4.91 7.65 23.85
N VAL A 26 -4.41 8.86 24.07
CA VAL A 26 -5.23 10.08 24.10
C VAL A 26 -4.93 10.89 22.85
N THR A 27 -5.99 11.35 22.18
CA THR A 27 -5.90 12.15 20.95
C THR A 27 -6.62 13.48 21.12
N ASP A 28 -6.23 14.53 20.39
CA ASP A 28 -6.94 15.82 20.32
C ASP A 28 -7.96 15.89 19.17
N GLY A 29 -8.07 14.80 18.40
CA GLY A 29 -8.91 14.66 17.23
C GLY A 29 -8.12 14.50 15.94
N GLU A 30 -6.86 14.92 15.88
CA GLU A 30 -5.97 14.65 14.72
C GLU A 30 -4.68 13.96 15.13
N ASN A 31 -4.15 14.29 16.31
CA ASN A 31 -2.86 13.82 16.79
C ASN A 31 -2.98 13.11 18.14
N VAL A 32 -2.05 12.19 18.39
CA VAL A 32 -1.80 11.61 19.71
C VAL A 32 -1.17 12.68 20.59
N ILE A 33 -1.75 12.91 21.77
CA ILE A 33 -1.26 13.90 22.75
C ILE A 33 -0.74 13.25 24.03
N ALA A 34 -1.03 11.97 24.27
CA ALA A 34 -0.45 11.20 25.36
C ALA A 34 -0.66 9.69 25.17
N VAL A 35 0.28 8.90 25.71
CA VAL A 35 0.14 7.44 25.84
C VAL A 35 0.65 7.01 27.21
N GLY A 36 -0.13 6.23 27.95
CA GLY A 36 0.23 5.78 29.29
C GLY A 36 -0.77 4.81 29.90
N ALA A 37 -0.68 4.57 31.21
CA ALA A 37 -1.65 3.72 31.91
C ALA A 37 -3.05 4.36 31.87
N ALA A 38 -4.10 3.55 31.68
CA ALA A 38 -5.47 4.05 31.51
C ALA A 38 -5.93 4.90 32.71
N ALA A 39 -5.58 4.51 33.94
CA ALA A 39 -5.92 5.27 35.15
C ALA A 39 -5.28 6.67 35.17
N GLU A 40 -4.00 6.77 34.78
CA GLU A 40 -3.28 8.03 34.69
C GLU A 40 -3.86 8.94 33.60
N MET A 41 -4.14 8.37 32.43
CA MET A 41 -4.73 9.13 31.31
C MET A 41 -6.14 9.62 31.65
N LYS A 42 -6.94 8.82 32.36
CA LYS A 42 -8.26 9.22 32.84
C LYS A 42 -8.18 10.37 33.86
N GLN A 43 -7.17 10.37 34.73
CA GLN A 43 -6.96 11.46 35.68
C GLN A 43 -6.47 12.74 34.99
N LYS A 44 -5.55 12.61 34.01
CA LYS A 44 -4.97 13.76 33.29
C LYS A 44 -5.95 14.40 32.31
N TYR A 45 -6.86 13.61 31.73
CA TYR A 45 -7.83 14.06 30.73
C TYR A 45 -9.26 13.66 31.12
N PRO A 46 -9.82 14.12 32.25
CA PRO A 46 -11.10 13.62 32.78
C PRO A 46 -12.30 13.91 31.86
N ASP A 47 -12.23 15.00 31.08
CA ASP A 47 -13.33 15.46 30.21
C ASP A 47 -13.27 14.90 28.78
N ALA A 48 -12.26 14.08 28.45
CA ALA A 48 -12.16 13.46 27.14
C ALA A 48 -13.20 12.34 26.97
N ASP A 49 -13.69 12.17 25.74
CA ASP A 49 -14.54 11.03 25.38
C ASP A 49 -13.79 9.72 25.59
N SER A 50 -14.51 8.62 25.83
CA SER A 50 -13.90 7.30 25.99
C SER A 50 -14.33 6.31 24.91
N VAL A 51 -13.34 5.56 24.44
CA VAL A 51 -13.51 4.37 23.62
C VAL A 51 -12.86 3.21 24.38
N ASP A 52 -13.68 2.29 24.87
CA ASP A 52 -13.19 1.11 25.59
C ASP A 52 -12.55 0.11 24.62
N CYS A 53 -11.29 -0.20 24.89
CA CYS A 53 -10.44 -1.13 24.16
C CYS A 53 -10.10 -2.37 25.01
N SER A 54 -10.86 -2.62 26.08
CA SER A 54 -10.70 -3.84 26.90
C SER A 54 -10.67 -5.09 26.03
N ASN A 55 -9.73 -6.00 26.34
CA ASN A 55 -9.49 -7.26 25.60
C ASN A 55 -9.09 -7.07 24.13
N LYS A 56 -8.58 -5.89 23.76
CA LYS A 56 -8.10 -5.57 22.40
C LYS A 56 -6.66 -5.09 22.43
N VAL A 57 -5.99 -5.20 21.29
CA VAL A 57 -4.66 -4.63 21.06
C VAL A 57 -4.80 -3.35 20.24
N VAL A 58 -4.20 -2.26 20.68
CA VAL A 58 -4.17 -0.97 19.96
C VAL A 58 -2.79 -0.82 19.31
N LEU A 59 -2.77 -0.80 17.98
CA LEU A 59 -1.59 -0.60 17.14
C LEU A 59 -1.74 0.69 16.31
N PRO A 60 -0.63 1.28 15.82
CA PRO A 60 -0.69 2.19 14.68
C PRO A 60 -1.47 1.57 13.52
N GLY A 61 -2.21 2.40 12.78
CA GLY A 61 -2.86 1.97 11.55
C GLY A 61 -1.84 1.48 10.52
N PHE A 62 -2.19 0.41 9.80
CA PHE A 62 -1.28 -0.17 8.81
C PHE A 62 -1.18 0.72 7.57
N ILE A 63 -0.05 0.55 6.87
CA ILE A 63 0.28 1.33 5.68
C ILE A 63 0.50 0.33 4.55
N CYS A 64 -0.23 0.49 3.44
CA CYS A 64 0.00 -0.25 2.20
C CYS A 64 0.83 0.60 1.25
N ALA A 65 2.07 0.19 0.97
CA ALA A 65 3.01 0.98 0.15
C ALA A 65 2.82 0.80 -1.36
N HIS A 66 1.95 -0.14 -1.79
CA HIS A 66 1.58 -0.34 -3.19
C HIS A 66 0.28 -1.15 -3.30
N HIS A 67 -0.70 -0.62 -4.03
CA HIS A 67 -2.02 -1.21 -4.28
C HIS A 67 -2.51 -0.89 -5.70
N HIS A 68 -3.42 -1.70 -6.22
CA HIS A 68 -4.22 -1.41 -7.42
C HIS A 68 -5.72 -1.52 -7.12
N PHE A 69 -6.38 -0.38 -6.88
CA PHE A 69 -7.83 -0.38 -6.63
C PHE A 69 -8.64 -0.94 -7.82
N TYR A 70 -8.21 -0.61 -9.03
CA TYR A 70 -8.93 -0.96 -10.27
C TYR A 70 -9.06 -2.47 -10.49
N SER A 71 -8.29 -3.32 -9.79
CA SER A 71 -8.40 -4.78 -9.93
C SER A 71 -9.70 -5.36 -9.35
N THR A 72 -10.36 -4.63 -8.45
CA THR A 72 -11.42 -5.19 -7.59
C THR A 72 -12.56 -5.85 -8.35
N LEU A 73 -13.03 -5.24 -9.45
CA LEU A 73 -14.14 -5.77 -10.22
C LEU A 73 -13.77 -7.00 -11.06
N ALA A 74 -12.49 -7.38 -11.16
CA ALA A 74 -12.07 -8.64 -11.77
C ALA A 74 -12.30 -9.86 -10.84
N ARG A 75 -12.61 -9.65 -9.56
CA ARG A 75 -12.83 -10.73 -8.59
C ARG A 75 -13.97 -11.66 -9.04
N GLY A 76 -13.65 -12.93 -9.23
CA GLY A 76 -14.61 -13.96 -9.66
C GLY A 76 -14.95 -13.94 -11.16
N MET A 77 -14.25 -13.12 -11.95
CA MET A 77 -14.41 -13.09 -13.40
C MET A 77 -13.83 -14.37 -14.04
N ALA A 78 -14.58 -14.95 -14.96
CA ALA A 78 -14.05 -16.00 -15.84
C ALA A 78 -13.26 -15.36 -16.99
N ILE A 79 -12.00 -15.76 -17.14
CA ILE A 79 -11.16 -15.35 -18.27
C ILE A 79 -11.42 -16.33 -19.42
N PRO A 80 -11.93 -15.88 -20.57
CA PRO A 80 -12.19 -16.77 -21.69
C PRO A 80 -10.89 -17.24 -22.34
N GLY A 81 -10.89 -18.47 -22.86
CA GLY A 81 -9.76 -19.06 -23.57
C GLY A 81 -8.87 -19.93 -22.69
N GLU A 82 -7.70 -20.28 -23.21
CA GLU A 82 -6.72 -21.08 -22.47
C GLU A 82 -6.13 -20.28 -21.30
N PRO A 83 -5.95 -20.91 -20.13
CA PRO A 83 -5.24 -20.28 -19.02
C PRO A 83 -3.88 -19.73 -19.43
N ALA A 84 -3.52 -18.56 -18.91
CA ALA A 84 -2.21 -17.98 -19.14
C ALA A 84 -1.11 -18.91 -18.60
N SER A 85 -0.04 -19.07 -19.37
CA SER A 85 1.09 -19.95 -19.07
C SER A 85 2.32 -19.23 -18.51
N ASN A 86 2.33 -17.90 -18.58
CA ASN A 86 3.40 -17.03 -18.12
C ASN A 86 2.86 -15.61 -17.82
N PHE A 87 3.69 -14.77 -17.22
CA PHE A 87 3.30 -13.43 -16.79
C PHE A 87 2.90 -12.50 -17.94
N VAL A 88 3.57 -12.55 -19.09
CA VAL A 88 3.20 -11.73 -20.26
C VAL A 88 1.80 -12.08 -20.75
N GLU A 89 1.46 -13.37 -20.80
CA GLU A 89 0.10 -13.80 -21.13
C GLU A 89 -0.92 -13.38 -20.07
N VAL A 90 -0.56 -13.36 -18.77
CA VAL A 90 -1.43 -12.82 -17.72
C VAL A 90 -1.74 -11.34 -17.99
N LEU A 91 -0.72 -10.54 -18.31
CA LEU A 91 -0.90 -9.14 -18.66
C LEU A 91 -1.79 -8.96 -19.89
N GLU A 92 -1.45 -9.62 -21.00
CA GLU A 92 -2.17 -9.48 -22.28
C GLU A 92 -3.62 -9.97 -22.24
N ARG A 93 -3.87 -11.10 -21.54
CA ARG A 93 -5.19 -11.75 -21.52
C ARG A 93 -6.10 -11.22 -20.42
N LEU A 94 -5.54 -10.71 -19.33
CA LEU A 94 -6.29 -10.22 -18.17
C LEU A 94 -6.05 -8.73 -17.96
N TRP A 95 -4.91 -8.33 -17.41
CA TRP A 95 -4.76 -7.01 -16.79
C TRP A 95 -4.87 -5.86 -17.79
N TRP A 96 -4.27 -6.00 -18.97
CA TRP A 96 -4.37 -5.01 -20.06
C TRP A 96 -5.75 -4.97 -20.74
N LYS A 97 -6.63 -5.91 -20.42
CA LYS A 97 -8.04 -5.83 -20.82
C LYS A 97 -8.89 -5.26 -19.69
N VAL A 98 -8.56 -5.54 -18.44
CA VAL A 98 -9.24 -4.98 -17.26
C VAL A 98 -9.09 -3.46 -17.24
N ASP A 99 -7.87 -2.94 -17.35
CA ASP A 99 -7.61 -1.49 -17.33
C ASP A 99 -8.41 -0.74 -18.44
N ARG A 100 -8.50 -1.29 -19.65
CA ARG A 100 -9.28 -0.75 -20.78
C ARG A 100 -10.78 -0.91 -20.61
N ALA A 101 -11.24 -1.90 -19.85
CA ALA A 101 -12.67 -2.15 -19.66
C ALA A 101 -13.31 -1.25 -18.59
N ILE A 102 -12.50 -0.64 -17.72
CA ILE A 102 -12.94 0.19 -16.60
C ILE A 102 -13.16 1.63 -17.08
N VAL A 103 -14.37 2.14 -16.86
CA VAL A 103 -14.79 3.50 -17.22
C VAL A 103 -15.77 4.08 -16.20
N GLY A 104 -15.81 5.41 -16.06
CA GLY A 104 -16.84 6.13 -15.30
C GLY A 104 -17.06 5.58 -13.88
N ASP A 105 -18.28 5.13 -13.59
CA ASP A 105 -18.68 4.56 -12.29
C ASP A 105 -17.86 3.34 -11.85
N ASP A 106 -17.26 2.60 -12.80
CA ASP A 106 -16.42 1.45 -12.48
C ASP A 106 -15.21 1.87 -11.65
N ILE A 107 -14.60 3.03 -11.96
CA ILE A 107 -13.42 3.57 -11.27
C ILE A 107 -13.80 3.87 -9.81
N LEU A 108 -14.93 4.54 -9.61
CA LEU A 108 -15.40 4.92 -8.27
C LEU A 108 -15.63 3.69 -7.40
N LEU A 109 -16.37 2.70 -7.91
CA LEU A 109 -16.68 1.48 -7.15
C LEU A 109 -15.44 0.61 -6.94
N SER A 110 -14.55 0.54 -7.94
CA SER A 110 -13.28 -0.17 -7.80
C SER A 110 -12.35 0.48 -6.77
N ALA A 111 -12.50 1.77 -6.48
CA ALA A 111 -11.81 2.41 -5.36
C ALA A 111 -12.55 2.22 -4.03
N GLN A 112 -13.87 2.39 -3.98
CA GLN A 112 -14.64 2.34 -2.74
C GLN A 112 -14.56 0.97 -2.04
N ILE A 113 -14.66 -0.12 -2.78
CA ILE A 113 -14.65 -1.47 -2.20
C ILE A 113 -13.31 -1.82 -1.52
N PRO A 114 -12.13 -1.71 -2.15
CA PRO A 114 -10.87 -2.00 -1.48
C PRO A 114 -10.54 -0.96 -0.39
N LEU A 115 -11.06 0.27 -0.45
CA LEU A 115 -10.98 1.22 0.66
C LEU A 115 -11.77 0.74 1.88
N ILE A 116 -12.96 0.16 1.70
CA ILE A 116 -13.70 -0.50 2.78
C ILE A 116 -12.90 -1.67 3.34
N GLU A 117 -12.37 -2.53 2.48
CA GLU A 117 -11.57 -3.69 2.91
C GLU A 117 -10.31 -3.25 3.67
N SER A 118 -9.65 -2.18 3.22
CA SER A 118 -8.52 -1.56 3.90
C SER A 118 -8.91 -1.11 5.31
N ILE A 119 -10.04 -0.41 5.46
CA ILE A 119 -10.55 0.00 6.76
C ILE A 119 -10.86 -1.22 7.64
N ARG A 120 -11.49 -2.27 7.07
CA ARG A 120 -11.79 -3.52 7.77
C ARG A 120 -10.55 -4.24 8.29
N ASN A 121 -9.42 -4.06 7.62
CA ASN A 121 -8.14 -4.67 7.98
C ASN A 121 -7.19 -3.71 8.71
N GLY A 122 -7.67 -2.54 9.14
CA GLY A 122 -6.89 -1.59 9.93
C GLY A 122 -5.86 -0.77 9.15
N THR A 123 -5.93 -0.77 7.81
CA THR A 123 -5.07 0.02 6.94
C THR A 123 -5.61 1.45 6.84
N THR A 124 -4.77 2.44 7.15
CA THR A 124 -5.13 3.87 7.22
C THR A 124 -4.45 4.72 6.16
N THR A 125 -3.40 4.20 5.51
CA THR A 125 -2.66 4.90 4.44
C THR A 125 -2.35 3.94 3.30
N ILE A 126 -2.60 4.37 2.07
CA ILE A 126 -2.47 3.54 0.87
C ILE A 126 -1.73 4.31 -0.22
N ILE A 127 -0.82 3.67 -0.94
CA ILE A 127 -0.27 4.21 -2.20
C ILE A 127 -0.92 3.42 -3.34
N ASP A 128 -1.82 4.08 -4.08
CA ASP A 128 -2.55 3.47 -5.19
C ASP A 128 -1.91 3.86 -6.53
N HIS A 129 -1.84 2.87 -7.42
CA HIS A 129 -1.28 2.97 -8.75
C HIS A 129 -2.38 2.62 -9.75
N HIS A 130 -2.93 3.61 -10.44
CA HIS A 130 -4.20 3.46 -11.16
C HIS A 130 -4.03 3.37 -12.66
N ALA A 131 -4.74 2.42 -13.31
CA ALA A 131 -4.85 2.35 -14.77
C ALA A 131 -6.32 2.34 -15.22
N SER A 132 -6.66 3.25 -16.13
CA SER A 132 -7.98 3.32 -16.80
C SER A 132 -7.88 4.00 -18.18
N PRO A 133 -7.13 3.45 -19.14
CA PRO A 133 -6.82 4.13 -20.42
C PRO A 133 -8.06 4.62 -21.19
N SER A 134 -9.18 3.89 -21.12
CA SER A 134 -10.46 4.29 -21.72
C SER A 134 -11.17 5.45 -21.02
N ALA A 135 -10.68 5.89 -19.86
CA ALA A 135 -11.24 6.96 -19.04
C ALA A 135 -10.13 7.61 -18.18
N SER A 136 -9.03 8.04 -18.80
CA SER A 136 -7.86 8.57 -18.10
C SER A 136 -8.10 9.96 -17.51
N ASP A 137 -8.67 10.87 -18.29
CA ASP A 137 -8.91 12.27 -17.89
C ASP A 137 -9.84 12.36 -16.67
N GLY A 138 -9.31 12.86 -15.54
CA GLY A 138 -10.07 13.03 -14.30
C GLY A 138 -10.28 11.77 -13.47
N SER A 139 -9.72 10.62 -13.87
CA SER A 139 -9.80 9.36 -13.12
C SER A 139 -9.28 9.49 -11.68
N LEU A 140 -8.17 10.21 -11.48
CA LEU A 140 -7.60 10.39 -10.14
C LEU A 140 -8.49 11.27 -9.26
N ASP A 141 -9.31 12.16 -9.84
CA ASP A 141 -10.29 12.94 -9.06
C ASP A 141 -11.43 12.04 -8.55
N ILE A 142 -11.83 11.04 -9.34
CA ILE A 142 -12.83 10.05 -8.94
C ILE A 142 -12.30 9.23 -7.77
N ILE A 143 -11.06 8.75 -7.87
CA ILE A 143 -10.41 7.97 -6.79
C ILE A 143 -10.21 8.83 -5.55
N GLU A 144 -9.75 10.08 -5.70
CA GLU A 144 -9.65 11.02 -4.59
C GLU A 144 -10.99 11.18 -3.87
N SER A 145 -12.11 11.28 -4.61
CA SER A 145 -13.43 11.37 -4.00
C SER A 145 -13.78 10.15 -3.15
N ALA A 146 -13.41 8.94 -3.60
CA ALA A 146 -13.59 7.70 -2.85
C ALA A 146 -12.72 7.68 -1.58
N VAL A 147 -11.44 8.06 -1.68
CA VAL A 147 -10.51 8.15 -0.54
C VAL A 147 -11.03 9.12 0.52
N ARG A 148 -11.51 10.30 0.09
CA ARG A 148 -12.08 11.30 0.98
C ARG A 148 -13.36 10.82 1.66
N GLN A 149 -14.21 10.10 0.92
CA GLN A 149 -15.40 9.47 1.48
C GLN A 149 -15.03 8.41 2.53
N ALA A 150 -14.02 7.58 2.24
CA ALA A 150 -13.54 6.54 3.14
C ALA A 150 -12.92 7.12 4.42
N GLY A 151 -12.22 8.25 4.30
CA GLY A 151 -11.57 8.95 5.41
C GLY A 151 -10.12 8.52 5.67
N VAL A 152 -9.56 7.63 4.84
CA VAL A 152 -8.14 7.22 4.89
C VAL A 152 -7.23 8.26 4.21
N ARG A 153 -5.91 8.08 4.32
CA ARG A 153 -4.93 8.80 3.50
C ARG A 153 -4.58 8.00 2.25
N ALA A 154 -4.30 8.70 1.15
CA ALA A 154 -3.78 8.05 -0.05
C ALA A 154 -2.76 8.90 -0.81
N SER A 155 -1.72 8.25 -1.34
CA SER A 155 -0.88 8.79 -2.39
C SER A 155 -1.34 8.19 -3.71
N LEU A 156 -1.76 9.02 -4.66
CA LEU A 156 -2.38 8.58 -5.90
C LEU A 156 -1.48 8.91 -7.09
N CYS A 157 -1.41 7.99 -8.05
CA CYS A 157 -0.77 8.22 -9.32
C CYS A 157 -1.47 7.45 -10.43
N TYR A 158 -1.34 7.94 -11.66
CA TYR A 158 -1.84 7.25 -12.84
C TYR A 158 -0.69 6.50 -13.50
N GLU A 159 -0.95 5.30 -13.96
CA GLU A 159 0.00 4.46 -14.66
C GLU A 159 0.24 4.97 -16.10
N VAL A 160 1.36 5.65 -16.34
CA VAL A 160 1.76 5.99 -17.72
C VAL A 160 2.24 4.74 -18.46
N SER A 161 1.74 4.55 -19.68
CA SER A 161 2.04 3.42 -20.55
C SER A 161 1.96 3.83 -22.03
N ASP A 162 2.83 3.28 -22.87
CA ASP A 162 2.82 3.46 -24.33
C ASP A 162 2.09 2.31 -25.05
N ARG A 163 1.45 1.38 -24.31
CA ARG A 163 0.78 0.20 -24.87
C ARG A 163 -0.35 0.52 -25.86
N ASN A 164 -1.17 1.53 -25.54
CA ASN A 164 -2.33 1.89 -26.35
C ASN A 164 -2.07 3.18 -27.15
N VAL A 165 -1.67 4.23 -26.43
CA VAL A 165 -1.33 5.54 -26.99
C VAL A 165 -0.02 6.00 -26.35
N HIS A 166 0.94 6.44 -27.16
CA HIS A 166 2.22 6.95 -26.68
C HIS A 166 2.03 8.13 -25.72
N GLY A 167 2.54 8.02 -24.51
CA GLY A 167 2.41 8.99 -23.42
C GLY A 167 1.03 9.05 -22.77
N GLU A 168 0.21 8.00 -22.90
CA GLU A 168 -1.09 7.92 -22.24
C GLU A 168 -0.93 8.05 -20.71
N GLY A 169 -1.74 8.90 -20.09
CA GLY A 169 -1.69 9.15 -18.64
C GLY A 169 -0.74 10.26 -18.19
N ILE A 170 0.19 10.75 -19.03
CA ILE A 170 1.12 11.85 -18.63
C ILE A 170 0.33 13.08 -18.20
N ARG A 171 -0.67 13.46 -19.01
CA ARG A 171 -1.51 14.64 -18.76
C ARG A 171 -2.30 14.53 -17.47
N GLU A 172 -2.82 13.34 -17.16
CA GLU A 172 -3.59 13.11 -15.93
C GLU A 172 -2.69 13.20 -14.69
N ASN A 173 -1.50 12.57 -14.71
CA ASN A 173 -0.52 12.72 -13.63
C ASN A 173 -0.14 14.19 -13.42
N GLU A 174 0.25 14.89 -14.49
CA GLU A 174 0.68 16.29 -14.39
C GLU A 174 -0.43 17.17 -13.82
N ARG A 175 -1.67 17.01 -14.30
CA ARG A 175 -2.84 17.74 -13.81
C ARG A 175 -3.07 17.45 -12.32
N PHE A 176 -3.06 16.18 -11.92
CA PHE A 176 -3.35 15.78 -10.54
C PHE A 176 -2.24 16.21 -9.57
N ILE A 177 -0.97 16.03 -9.94
CA ILE A 177 0.18 16.50 -9.15
C ILE A 177 0.08 18.02 -8.92
N LYS A 178 -0.23 18.80 -9.98
CA LYS A 178 -0.42 20.26 -9.85
C LYS A 178 -1.61 20.62 -8.96
N LYS A 179 -2.72 19.89 -9.08
CA LYS A 179 -3.92 20.10 -8.25
C LYS A 179 -3.63 19.85 -6.76
N VAL A 180 -2.95 18.74 -6.45
CA VAL A 180 -2.63 18.36 -5.06
C VAL A 180 -1.59 19.32 -4.48
N GLY A 181 -0.53 19.65 -5.23
CA GLY A 181 0.54 20.52 -4.75
C GLY A 181 1.18 20.00 -3.46
N LYS A 182 1.14 20.78 -2.38
CA LYS A 182 1.62 20.34 -1.06
C LYS A 182 0.65 19.42 -0.31
N GLY A 183 -0.56 19.20 -0.85
CA GLY A 183 -1.61 18.40 -0.25
C GLY A 183 -2.21 19.03 1.01
N ASP A 184 -3.19 18.33 1.57
CA ASP A 184 -3.86 18.64 2.85
C ASP A 184 -3.48 17.64 3.96
N GLY A 185 -2.45 16.83 3.71
CA GLY A 185 -2.04 15.72 4.58
C GLY A 185 -2.93 14.48 4.51
N GLN A 186 -4.01 14.50 3.70
CA GLN A 186 -4.81 13.32 3.39
C GLN A 186 -4.48 12.77 2.00
N ILE A 187 -4.30 13.65 1.01
CA ILE A 187 -3.99 13.28 -0.37
C ILE A 187 -2.58 13.74 -0.72
N ALA A 188 -1.79 12.80 -1.25
CA ALA A 188 -0.52 13.05 -1.92
C ALA A 188 -0.59 12.56 -3.37
N ALA A 189 0.39 12.95 -4.19
CA ALA A 189 0.48 12.55 -5.59
C ALA A 189 1.91 12.14 -5.95
N MET A 190 2.04 11.19 -6.86
CA MET A 190 3.30 10.75 -7.47
C MET A 190 3.18 10.69 -8.98
N MET A 191 4.31 10.58 -9.69
CA MET A 191 4.32 10.27 -11.12
C MET A 191 4.31 8.75 -11.31
N GLY A 192 3.20 8.19 -11.76
CA GLY A 192 3.09 6.74 -12.01
C GLY A 192 3.57 6.35 -13.40
N LEU A 193 4.27 5.22 -13.50
CA LEU A 193 4.60 4.55 -14.76
C LEU A 193 4.27 3.06 -14.61
N HIS A 194 3.89 2.37 -15.69
CA HIS A 194 3.58 0.93 -15.64
C HIS A 194 4.85 0.12 -15.35
N ALA A 195 5.54 -0.33 -16.40
CA ALA A 195 6.83 -0.99 -16.28
C ALA A 195 7.72 -0.62 -17.45
N SER A 196 9.02 -0.89 -17.29
CA SER A 196 10.06 -0.53 -18.25
C SER A 196 9.71 -0.97 -19.67
N PHE A 197 9.29 -2.21 -19.87
CA PHE A 197 8.94 -2.77 -21.19
C PHE A 197 7.72 -2.14 -21.90
N THR A 198 6.99 -1.26 -21.23
CA THR A 198 5.78 -0.59 -21.75
C THR A 198 5.92 0.92 -21.88
N VAL A 199 7.09 1.47 -21.57
CA VAL A 199 7.35 2.91 -21.72
C VAL A 199 8.65 3.12 -22.49
N ALA A 200 8.63 4.00 -23.47
CA ALA A 200 9.79 4.44 -24.23
C ALA A 200 10.58 5.50 -23.43
N ASP A 201 11.85 5.68 -23.78
CA ASP A 201 12.74 6.62 -23.07
C ASP A 201 12.21 8.06 -23.12
N ASP A 202 11.65 8.51 -24.25
CA ASP A 202 11.12 9.87 -24.37
C ASP A 202 9.85 10.10 -23.52
N THR A 203 9.05 9.05 -23.30
CA THR A 203 7.92 9.06 -22.36
C THR A 203 8.43 9.16 -20.93
N VAL A 204 9.43 8.35 -20.56
CA VAL A 204 10.05 8.38 -19.22
C VAL A 204 10.68 9.74 -18.94
N GLU A 205 11.44 10.30 -19.88
CA GLU A 205 12.09 11.62 -19.72
C GLU A 205 11.08 12.74 -19.45
N LYS A 206 9.93 12.73 -20.15
CA LYS A 206 8.83 13.69 -19.90
C LYS A 206 8.27 13.53 -18.49
N CYS A 207 7.98 12.28 -18.08
CA CYS A 207 7.46 11.97 -16.74
C CYS A 207 8.43 12.41 -15.64
N VAL A 208 9.71 12.09 -15.78
CA VAL A 208 10.78 12.48 -14.83
C VAL A 208 10.94 13.99 -14.76
N GLY A 209 10.87 14.69 -15.91
CA GLY A 209 10.87 16.16 -15.94
C GLY A 209 9.74 16.76 -15.11
N ILE A 210 8.51 16.27 -15.29
CA ILE A 210 7.33 16.71 -14.52
C ILE A 210 7.50 16.38 -13.03
N ALA A 211 7.92 15.16 -12.70
CA ALA A 211 8.09 14.71 -11.31
C ALA A 211 9.12 15.58 -10.56
N ARG A 212 10.28 15.81 -11.20
CA ARG A 212 11.35 16.66 -10.68
C ARG A 212 10.87 18.09 -10.46
N ASP A 213 10.21 18.69 -11.45
CA ASP A 213 9.76 20.09 -11.37
C ASP A 213 8.69 20.28 -10.28
N ALA A 214 7.88 19.25 -10.01
CA ALA A 214 6.92 19.22 -8.92
C ALA A 214 7.51 18.78 -7.56
N GLY A 215 8.75 18.28 -7.54
CA GLY A 215 9.41 17.76 -6.34
C GLY A 215 8.82 16.45 -5.80
N VAL A 216 8.19 15.64 -6.65
CA VAL A 216 7.66 14.30 -6.32
C VAL A 216 8.55 13.20 -6.92
N GLY A 217 8.37 11.96 -6.48
CA GLY A 217 9.07 10.80 -7.06
C GLY A 217 8.25 10.05 -8.12
N CYS A 218 8.89 9.03 -8.71
CA CYS A 218 8.23 8.11 -9.62
C CYS A 218 7.80 6.83 -8.90
N HIS A 219 6.64 6.26 -9.27
CA HIS A 219 6.15 4.97 -8.80
C HIS A 219 6.03 4.03 -10.01
N ILE A 220 6.83 2.96 -10.04
CA ILE A 220 6.99 2.13 -11.25
C ILE A 220 7.23 0.65 -10.90
N HIS A 221 6.64 -0.27 -11.67
CA HIS A 221 6.95 -1.69 -11.60
C HIS A 221 8.27 -1.97 -12.30
N VAL A 222 9.15 -2.73 -11.64
CA VAL A 222 10.53 -2.94 -12.10
C VAL A 222 10.88 -4.42 -11.98
N ALA A 223 11.16 -5.06 -13.12
CA ALA A 223 11.64 -6.43 -13.18
C ALA A 223 10.80 -7.41 -12.32
N GLU A 224 9.47 -7.27 -12.38
CA GLU A 224 8.54 -8.21 -11.74
C GLU A 224 8.73 -9.62 -12.31
N ASP A 225 8.78 -9.72 -13.64
CA ASP A 225 9.09 -10.94 -14.38
C ASP A 225 10.39 -10.75 -15.19
N ALA A 226 11.06 -11.85 -15.52
CA ALA A 226 12.27 -11.85 -16.32
C ALA A 226 12.07 -11.20 -17.71
N ALA A 227 10.85 -11.20 -18.24
CA ALA A 227 10.50 -10.55 -19.51
C ALA A 227 10.80 -9.05 -19.50
N ASP A 228 10.54 -8.32 -18.41
CA ASP A 228 10.82 -6.87 -18.34
C ASP A 228 12.34 -6.60 -18.37
N ARG A 229 13.12 -7.45 -17.71
CA ARG A 229 14.59 -7.41 -17.79
C ARG A 229 15.10 -7.72 -19.19
N GLN A 230 14.57 -8.78 -19.81
CA GLN A 230 14.98 -9.22 -21.14
C GLN A 230 14.67 -8.15 -22.19
N ASP A 231 13.49 -7.55 -22.13
CA ASP A 231 13.10 -6.44 -23.00
C ASP A 231 14.07 -5.26 -22.88
N SER A 232 14.48 -4.93 -21.63
CA SER A 232 15.43 -3.84 -21.38
C SER A 232 16.80 -4.11 -22.02
N LEU A 233 17.30 -5.34 -21.88
CA LEU A 233 18.58 -5.77 -22.45
C LEU A 233 18.54 -5.75 -23.98
N GLU A 234 17.45 -6.20 -24.59
CA GLU A 234 17.31 -6.26 -26.05
C GLU A 234 17.18 -4.88 -26.69
N LYS A 235 16.37 -3.99 -26.10
CA LYS A 235 16.09 -2.67 -26.67
C LYS A 235 17.13 -1.61 -26.30
N TYR A 236 17.67 -1.67 -25.08
CA TYR A 236 18.50 -0.59 -24.52
C TYR A 236 19.92 -1.05 -24.14
N GLY A 237 20.23 -2.35 -24.28
CA GLY A 237 21.55 -2.90 -24.04
C GLY A 237 21.98 -2.93 -22.57
N VAL A 238 21.06 -2.69 -21.63
CA VAL A 238 21.31 -2.71 -20.19
C VAL A 238 20.14 -3.29 -19.40
N PRO A 239 20.39 -3.83 -18.19
CA PRO A 239 19.34 -4.23 -17.25
C PRO A 239 18.38 -3.09 -16.86
N THR A 240 17.19 -3.48 -16.39
CA THR A 240 16.04 -2.59 -16.11
C THR A 240 16.39 -1.42 -15.19
N VAL A 241 16.99 -1.66 -14.03
CA VAL A 241 17.30 -0.59 -13.07
C VAL A 241 18.35 0.34 -13.65
N LYS A 242 19.37 -0.18 -14.34
CA LYS A 242 20.40 0.65 -14.99
C LYS A 242 19.81 1.56 -16.06
N ARG A 243 18.81 1.09 -16.82
CA ARG A 243 18.07 1.94 -17.74
C ARG A 243 17.34 3.05 -17.00
N LEU A 244 16.55 2.70 -15.99
CA LEU A 244 15.74 3.65 -15.22
C LEU A 244 16.63 4.69 -14.49
N ASP A 245 17.80 4.29 -14.02
CA ASP A 245 18.79 5.18 -13.41
C ASP A 245 19.38 6.18 -14.40
N ARG A 246 19.75 5.74 -15.62
CA ARG A 246 20.20 6.64 -16.70
C ARG A 246 19.15 7.71 -17.05
N LEU A 247 17.87 7.37 -16.91
CA LEU A 247 16.75 8.26 -17.15
C LEU A 247 16.35 9.09 -15.91
N ASN A 248 17.08 8.96 -14.80
CA ASN A 248 16.85 9.63 -13.51
C ASN A 248 15.48 9.33 -12.88
N VAL A 249 14.96 8.10 -13.08
CA VAL A 249 13.76 7.62 -12.38
C VAL A 249 14.10 7.24 -10.94
N THR A 250 15.33 6.78 -10.68
CA THR A 250 15.86 6.48 -9.34
C THR A 250 15.93 7.75 -8.48
N GLY A 251 15.76 7.58 -7.16
CA GLY A 251 15.88 8.67 -6.20
C GLY A 251 15.12 8.40 -4.90
N GLU A 252 15.40 9.20 -3.89
CA GLU A 252 14.89 9.00 -2.53
C GLU A 252 13.35 8.96 -2.46
N LYS A 253 12.66 9.74 -3.29
CA LYS A 253 11.19 9.77 -3.35
C LYS A 253 10.59 8.74 -4.30
N SER A 254 11.39 8.02 -5.06
CA SER A 254 10.89 7.02 -6.01
C SER A 254 10.65 5.67 -5.34
N ILE A 255 9.66 4.95 -5.86
CA ILE A 255 9.24 3.62 -5.43
C ILE A 255 9.34 2.68 -6.62
N PHE A 256 10.18 1.65 -6.48
CA PHE A 256 10.27 0.53 -7.40
C PHE A 256 9.48 -0.65 -6.84
N VAL A 257 8.58 -1.20 -7.63
CA VAL A 257 7.68 -2.27 -7.19
C VAL A 257 8.21 -3.62 -7.71
N HIS A 258 8.06 -4.67 -6.89
CA HIS A 258 8.50 -6.06 -7.14
C HIS A 258 10.01 -6.30 -7.07
N CYS A 259 10.78 -5.81 -8.05
CA CYS A 259 12.23 -6.01 -8.15
C CYS A 259 12.67 -7.47 -7.99
N VAL A 260 11.95 -8.42 -8.60
CA VAL A 260 12.22 -9.86 -8.48
C VAL A 260 13.50 -10.22 -9.23
N HIS A 261 13.65 -9.70 -10.46
CA HIS A 261 14.71 -10.08 -11.38
C HIS A 261 15.78 -8.98 -11.55
N ILE A 262 16.24 -8.40 -10.44
CA ILE A 262 17.38 -7.48 -10.43
C ILE A 262 18.65 -8.16 -9.89
N ASP A 263 19.81 -7.75 -10.41
CA ASP A 263 21.12 -8.24 -9.98
C ASP A 263 21.73 -7.40 -8.85
N GLU A 264 22.92 -7.80 -8.37
CA GLU A 264 23.59 -7.09 -7.27
C GLU A 264 24.02 -5.67 -7.62
N GLU A 265 24.44 -5.42 -8.85
CA GLU A 265 24.88 -4.10 -9.28
C GLU A 265 23.67 -3.15 -9.37
N GLU A 266 22.52 -3.66 -9.80
CA GLU A 266 21.25 -2.93 -9.76
C GLU A 266 20.77 -2.66 -8.33
N MET A 267 20.96 -3.62 -7.40
CA MET A 267 20.70 -3.37 -5.98
C MET A 267 21.60 -2.27 -5.43
N ASP A 268 22.88 -2.23 -5.82
CA ASP A 268 23.81 -1.18 -5.39
C ASP A 268 23.36 0.20 -5.89
N ILE A 269 22.90 0.30 -7.14
CA ILE A 269 22.29 1.53 -7.67
C ILE A 269 21.09 1.97 -6.82
N VAL A 270 20.15 1.06 -6.53
CA VAL A 270 18.97 1.36 -5.71
C VAL A 270 19.36 1.85 -4.32
N ALA A 271 20.38 1.25 -3.70
CA ALA A 271 20.90 1.65 -2.40
C ALA A 271 21.53 3.06 -2.46
N ASP A 272 22.39 3.32 -3.46
CA ASP A 272 23.10 4.58 -3.64
C ASP A 272 22.14 5.76 -3.89
N THR A 273 21.09 5.53 -4.68
CA THR A 273 20.07 6.55 -4.97
C THR A 273 19.00 6.66 -3.89
N ARG A 274 19.07 5.79 -2.86
CA ARG A 274 18.07 5.66 -1.78
C ARG A 274 16.65 5.38 -2.29
N THR A 275 16.51 4.78 -3.47
CA THR A 275 15.21 4.41 -4.02
C THR A 275 14.57 3.36 -3.12
N SER A 276 13.27 3.47 -2.87
CA SER A 276 12.56 2.47 -2.05
C SER A 276 12.09 1.33 -2.93
N ILE A 277 12.12 0.10 -2.41
CA ILE A 277 11.51 -1.07 -3.05
C ILE A 277 10.22 -1.42 -2.30
N VAL A 278 9.17 -1.84 -3.00
CA VAL A 278 7.97 -2.44 -2.38
C VAL A 278 7.82 -3.88 -2.82
N HIS A 279 7.83 -4.79 -1.83
CA HIS A 279 7.62 -6.22 -2.03
C HIS A 279 6.13 -6.58 -1.95
N ASN A 280 5.62 -7.34 -2.91
CA ASN A 280 4.21 -7.80 -2.97
C ASN A 280 4.17 -9.34 -2.96
N PRO A 281 4.29 -9.99 -1.80
CA PRO A 281 4.54 -11.43 -1.72
C PRO A 281 3.42 -12.27 -2.34
N GLU A 282 2.14 -12.01 -2.01
CA GLU A 282 1.03 -12.82 -2.54
C GLU A 282 0.86 -12.61 -4.05
N SER A 283 1.10 -11.40 -4.56
CA SER A 283 1.04 -11.14 -6.00
C SER A 283 2.14 -11.88 -6.75
N ASN A 284 3.39 -11.78 -6.28
CA ASN A 284 4.51 -12.50 -6.88
C ASN A 284 4.27 -14.02 -6.90
N MET A 285 3.70 -14.56 -5.82
CA MET A 285 3.32 -15.98 -5.73
C MET A 285 2.18 -16.32 -6.70
N ASN A 286 1.16 -15.46 -6.80
CA ASN A 286 0.02 -15.66 -7.70
C ASN A 286 0.43 -15.64 -9.18
N ASN A 287 1.31 -14.70 -9.56
CA ASN A 287 1.82 -14.57 -10.92
C ASN A 287 2.96 -15.55 -11.24
N ALA A 288 3.43 -16.32 -10.24
CA ALA A 288 4.52 -17.28 -10.37
C ALA A 288 5.83 -16.70 -10.93
N VAL A 289 6.12 -15.43 -10.61
CA VAL A 289 7.27 -14.69 -11.14
C VAL A 289 8.55 -14.89 -10.31
N GLY A 290 8.44 -15.42 -9.10
CA GLY A 290 9.58 -15.73 -8.23
C GLY A 290 9.61 -14.90 -6.95
N VAL A 291 10.78 -14.83 -6.32
CA VAL A 291 10.94 -14.28 -4.96
C VAL A 291 11.90 -13.09 -4.98
N THR A 292 11.41 -11.91 -4.58
CA THR A 292 12.23 -10.71 -4.38
C THR A 292 13.31 -10.99 -3.33
N GLN A 293 14.58 -10.69 -3.58
CA GLN A 293 15.68 -10.99 -2.65
C GLN A 293 15.74 -10.04 -1.43
N ILE A 294 14.65 -9.94 -0.64
CA ILE A 294 14.49 -8.89 0.39
C ILE A 294 15.58 -8.94 1.47
N LEU A 295 16.04 -10.13 1.88
CA LEU A 295 17.06 -10.27 2.92
C LEU A 295 18.40 -9.65 2.47
N LYS A 296 18.73 -9.83 1.19
CA LYS A 296 19.92 -9.25 0.57
C LYS A 296 19.79 -7.75 0.39
N MET A 297 18.63 -7.29 -0.06
CA MET A 297 18.32 -5.86 -0.22
C MET A 297 18.42 -5.12 1.13
N LEU A 298 17.81 -5.67 2.18
CA LEU A 298 17.93 -5.15 3.55
C LEU A 298 19.38 -5.15 4.03
N GLY A 299 20.14 -6.21 3.75
CA GLY A 299 21.58 -6.29 4.06
C GLY A 299 22.43 -5.24 3.36
N LYS A 300 22.01 -4.76 2.18
CA LYS A 300 22.61 -3.63 1.45
C LYS A 300 22.09 -2.26 1.92
N GLY A 301 21.19 -2.21 2.90
CA GLY A 301 20.62 -0.96 3.42
C GLY A 301 19.51 -0.36 2.55
N ILE A 302 18.95 -1.13 1.60
CA ILE A 302 17.82 -0.68 0.78
C ILE A 302 16.56 -0.61 1.66
N LEU A 303 15.80 0.48 1.52
CA LEU A 303 14.50 0.61 2.16
C LEU A 303 13.48 -0.24 1.42
N VAL A 304 13.13 -1.40 1.99
CA VAL A 304 12.14 -2.33 1.42
C VAL A 304 10.85 -2.26 2.22
N GLY A 305 9.75 -1.88 1.58
CA GLY A 305 8.40 -1.90 2.13
C GLY A 305 7.58 -3.12 1.68
N LEU A 306 6.32 -3.12 2.07
CA LEU A 306 5.34 -4.16 1.78
C LEU A 306 4.09 -3.54 1.15
N GLY A 307 3.61 -4.15 0.07
CA GLY A 307 2.35 -3.80 -0.58
C GLY A 307 1.49 -5.03 -0.79
N THR A 308 0.26 -4.79 -1.22
CA THR A 308 -0.72 -5.83 -1.55
C THR A 308 -0.89 -6.02 -3.05
N ASP A 309 -0.46 -5.03 -3.84
CA ASP A 309 -0.72 -5.00 -5.28
C ASP A 309 -2.25 -5.11 -5.54
N GLY A 310 -2.68 -5.78 -6.60
CA GLY A 310 -4.09 -5.98 -6.94
C GLY A 310 -4.78 -7.18 -6.27
N MET A 311 -4.21 -7.77 -5.20
CA MET A 311 -4.70 -9.03 -4.60
C MET A 311 -5.86 -8.85 -3.61
N ASN A 312 -5.55 -8.42 -2.37
CA ASN A 312 -6.50 -8.12 -1.30
C ASN A 312 -6.06 -6.85 -0.57
N SER A 313 -6.80 -6.39 0.44
CA SER A 313 -6.46 -5.18 1.20
C SER A 313 -6.06 -5.47 2.65
N ASP A 314 -5.42 -6.62 2.91
CA ASP A 314 -4.97 -7.04 4.24
C ASP A 314 -3.44 -7.04 4.33
N MET A 315 -2.89 -6.12 5.12
CA MET A 315 -1.43 -6.01 5.28
C MET A 315 -0.83 -7.11 6.16
N LEU A 316 -1.61 -7.69 7.08
CA LEU A 316 -1.13 -8.76 7.96
C LEU A 316 -0.98 -10.07 7.18
N THR A 317 -1.88 -10.35 6.22
CA THR A 317 -1.72 -11.49 5.32
C THR A 317 -0.47 -11.33 4.46
N GLN A 318 -0.21 -10.14 3.91
CA GLN A 318 1.04 -9.89 3.17
C GLN A 318 2.28 -10.13 4.04
N MET A 319 2.27 -9.66 5.29
CA MET A 319 3.42 -9.85 6.19
C MET A 319 3.65 -11.34 6.48
N ARG A 320 2.57 -12.10 6.70
CA ARG A 320 2.62 -13.55 6.89
C ARG A 320 3.05 -14.30 5.63
N ALA A 321 2.57 -13.89 4.46
CA ALA A 321 2.98 -14.46 3.18
C ALA A 321 4.48 -14.25 2.95
N ALA A 322 5.00 -13.04 3.16
CA ALA A 322 6.44 -12.76 3.11
C ALA A 322 7.21 -13.63 4.12
N TYR A 323 6.73 -13.74 5.37
CA TYR A 323 7.38 -14.55 6.40
C TYR A 323 7.57 -16.01 5.96
N LEU A 324 6.51 -16.62 5.42
CA LEU A 324 6.53 -18.02 4.96
C LEU A 324 7.35 -18.19 3.68
N LEU A 325 7.17 -17.28 2.71
CA LEU A 325 7.84 -17.33 1.41
C LEU A 325 9.36 -17.30 1.57
N HIS A 326 9.88 -16.33 2.34
CA HIS A 326 11.34 -16.16 2.48
C HIS A 326 12.00 -17.29 3.26
N ARG A 327 11.30 -17.90 4.22
CA ARG A 327 11.80 -19.10 4.91
C ARG A 327 11.87 -20.31 4.00
N LEU A 328 10.84 -20.51 3.17
CA LEU A 328 10.78 -21.60 2.21
C LEU A 328 11.86 -21.46 1.14
N ASP A 329 11.95 -20.28 0.52
CA ASP A 329 12.89 -19.99 -0.55
C ASP A 329 14.35 -20.14 -0.09
N ASN A 330 14.68 -19.59 1.08
CA ASN A 330 16.03 -19.70 1.67
C ASN A 330 16.29 -21.06 2.33
N ARG A 331 15.26 -21.91 2.48
CA ARG A 331 15.32 -23.17 3.24
C ARG A 331 15.92 -22.98 4.64
N ASP A 332 15.62 -21.85 5.26
CA ASP A 332 16.23 -21.44 6.52
C ASP A 332 15.15 -20.99 7.52
N PRO A 333 14.94 -21.72 8.63
CA PRO A 333 13.98 -21.32 9.66
C PRO A 333 14.47 -20.18 10.56
N ARG A 334 15.63 -19.57 10.29
CA ARG A 334 16.18 -18.48 11.11
C ARG A 334 15.85 -17.09 10.55
N VAL A 335 15.48 -16.99 9.27
CA VAL A 335 15.28 -15.71 8.59
C VAL A 335 13.83 -15.21 8.64
N ALA A 336 13.61 -13.98 8.18
CA ALA A 336 12.31 -13.36 7.95
C ALA A 336 11.44 -13.08 9.21
N PHE A 337 11.85 -13.49 10.40
CA PHE A 337 11.07 -13.29 11.62
C PHE A 337 11.03 -11.81 12.05
N THR A 338 12.13 -11.09 11.87
CA THR A 338 12.23 -9.66 12.20
C THR A 338 12.05 -8.80 10.95
N GLU A 339 12.55 -9.29 9.82
CA GLU A 339 12.60 -8.57 8.56
C GLU A 339 11.19 -8.30 8.03
N THR A 340 10.28 -9.28 8.02
CA THR A 340 8.96 -9.05 7.41
C THR A 340 8.03 -8.17 8.24
N PRO A 341 8.02 -8.23 9.59
CA PRO A 341 7.38 -7.17 10.37
C PRO A 341 8.04 -5.80 10.20
N GLN A 342 9.37 -5.74 10.03
CA GLN A 342 10.07 -4.47 9.79
C GLN A 342 9.58 -3.80 8.49
N LEU A 343 9.40 -4.57 7.41
CA LEU A 343 8.84 -4.09 6.14
C LEU A 343 7.51 -3.35 6.36
N LEU A 344 6.57 -3.98 7.09
CA LEU A 344 5.24 -3.43 7.35
C LEU A 344 5.23 -2.30 8.38
N LEU A 345 5.83 -2.51 9.55
CA LEU A 345 5.66 -1.67 10.72
C LEU A 345 6.59 -0.45 10.75
N GLN A 346 7.72 -0.51 10.04
CA GLN A 346 8.74 0.54 10.07
C GLN A 346 8.99 1.09 8.67
N ASN A 347 9.34 0.22 7.71
CA ASN A 347 9.80 0.67 6.41
C ASN A 347 8.66 1.32 5.60
N ASN A 348 7.43 0.81 5.69
CA ASN A 348 6.28 1.47 5.07
C ASN A 348 6.04 2.88 5.63
N ALA A 349 6.27 3.11 6.93
CA ALA A 349 6.18 4.43 7.54
C ALA A 349 7.28 5.38 7.00
N ASP A 350 8.50 4.86 6.82
CA ASP A 350 9.62 5.62 6.23
C ASP A 350 9.33 5.97 4.76
N ILE A 351 8.75 5.06 3.98
CA ILE A 351 8.37 5.28 2.58
C ILE A 351 7.33 6.40 2.48
N VAL A 352 6.23 6.32 3.25
CA VAL A 352 5.18 7.34 3.19
C VAL A 352 5.61 8.67 3.77
N GLU A 353 6.52 8.70 4.73
CA GLU A 353 7.09 9.96 5.24
C GLU A 353 7.80 10.75 4.13
N ARG A 354 8.46 10.06 3.19
CA ARG A 354 9.10 10.71 2.02
C ARG A 354 8.10 11.32 1.04
N GLN A 355 6.85 10.83 1.04
CA GLN A 355 5.78 11.32 0.17
C GLN A 355 4.94 12.42 0.83
N PHE A 356 4.54 12.20 2.08
CA PHE A 356 3.64 13.10 2.81
C PHE A 356 4.38 14.16 3.63
N GLY A 357 5.66 13.96 3.94
CA GLY A 357 6.38 14.76 4.92
C GLY A 357 5.85 14.61 6.35
N ILE A 358 5.07 13.54 6.61
CA ILE A 358 4.41 13.26 7.88
C ILE A 358 4.87 11.88 8.35
N ARG A 359 5.35 11.79 9.59
CA ARG A 359 5.66 10.51 10.21
C ARG A 359 4.38 9.82 10.67
N LEU A 360 4.12 8.65 10.10
CA LEU A 360 3.04 7.74 10.48
C LEU A 360 3.61 6.49 11.17
N GLY A 361 2.75 5.52 11.51
CA GLY A 361 3.18 4.19 11.96
C GLY A 361 3.68 4.11 13.41
N GLU A 362 3.43 5.12 14.26
CA GLU A 362 3.74 5.07 15.68
C GLU A 362 2.73 5.86 16.54
N LEU A 363 2.46 5.39 17.76
CA LEU A 363 1.60 6.04 18.74
C LEU A 363 2.45 6.79 19.76
N THR A 364 2.93 7.97 19.38
CA THR A 364 3.74 8.86 20.22
C THR A 364 3.20 10.29 20.16
N GLU A 365 3.48 11.09 21.18
CA GLU A 365 2.98 12.47 21.25
C GLU A 365 3.39 13.30 20.02
N GLY A 366 2.44 14.03 19.45
CA GLY A 366 2.61 14.85 18.25
C GLY A 366 2.48 14.09 16.94
N ARG A 367 2.27 12.76 16.95
CA ARG A 367 2.04 11.97 15.73
C ARG A 367 0.56 11.88 15.38
N PRO A 368 0.20 11.68 14.10
CA PRO A 368 -1.19 11.54 13.73
C PRO A 368 -1.86 10.34 14.40
N ALA A 369 -3.12 10.51 14.78
CA ALA A 369 -3.94 9.51 15.43
C ALA A 369 -4.51 8.49 14.43
N ASP A 370 -3.62 7.66 13.89
CA ASP A 370 -3.95 6.57 12.97
C ASP A 370 -3.78 5.24 13.72
N MET A 371 -4.86 4.48 13.94
CA MET A 371 -4.87 3.28 14.78
C MET A 371 -5.66 2.11 14.15
N ALA A 372 -5.15 0.90 14.36
CA ALA A 372 -5.86 -0.36 14.19
C ALA A 372 -6.05 -1.00 15.57
N ILE A 373 -7.31 -1.27 15.95
CA ILE A 373 -7.65 -1.86 17.24
C ILE A 373 -8.18 -3.27 16.98
N LEU A 374 -7.38 -4.28 17.35
CA LEU A 374 -7.60 -5.69 17.03
C LEU A 374 -8.29 -6.42 18.17
N ASP A 375 -9.30 -7.22 17.84
CA ASP A 375 -9.97 -8.17 18.72
C ASP A 375 -9.05 -9.38 18.98
N TYR A 376 -8.05 -9.17 19.83
CA TYR A 376 -7.01 -10.15 20.16
C TYR A 376 -6.77 -10.21 21.67
N ILE A 377 -7.03 -11.39 22.25
CA ILE A 377 -6.71 -11.71 23.64
C ILE A 377 -5.43 -12.55 23.63
N PRO A 378 -4.28 -12.00 24.07
CA PRO A 378 -3.04 -12.76 24.07
C PRO A 378 -3.14 -14.00 24.97
N PRO A 379 -2.86 -15.21 24.45
CA PRO A 379 -2.90 -16.45 25.26
C PRO A 379 -1.65 -16.63 26.13
N THR A 380 -0.61 -15.82 25.91
CA THR A 380 0.65 -15.78 26.65
C THR A 380 0.99 -14.34 27.03
N PRO A 381 1.89 -14.11 28.02
CA PRO A 381 2.39 -12.77 28.31
C PRO A 381 2.92 -12.10 27.05
N MET A 382 2.60 -10.82 26.88
CA MET A 382 3.02 -10.03 25.72
C MET A 382 3.78 -8.79 26.20
N ASP A 383 4.98 -8.60 25.67
CA ASP A 383 5.86 -7.48 25.94
C ASP A 383 6.63 -7.08 24.66
N GLU A 384 7.52 -6.09 24.77
CA GLU A 384 8.31 -5.58 23.65
C GLU A 384 9.21 -6.65 23.01
N SER A 385 9.64 -7.65 23.77
CA SER A 385 10.57 -8.69 23.33
C SER A 385 9.91 -9.80 22.52
N ASN A 386 8.59 -10.02 22.72
CA ASN A 386 7.87 -11.13 22.10
C ASN A 386 6.64 -10.72 21.27
N PHE A 387 6.29 -9.43 21.23
CA PHE A 387 5.16 -8.90 20.45
C PHE A 387 5.18 -9.37 18.99
N LEU A 388 6.34 -9.44 18.33
CA LEU A 388 6.41 -9.91 16.93
C LEU A 388 5.93 -11.36 16.77
N GLY A 389 6.15 -12.21 17.78
CA GLY A 389 5.60 -13.57 17.78
C GLY A 389 4.08 -13.58 17.88
N HIS A 390 3.50 -12.72 18.72
CA HIS A 390 2.05 -12.52 18.77
C HIS A 390 1.51 -11.96 17.45
N LEU A 391 2.22 -11.02 16.82
CA LEU A 391 1.84 -10.45 15.54
C LEU A 391 1.74 -11.52 14.46
N ILE A 392 2.82 -12.29 14.26
CA ILE A 392 2.95 -13.27 13.18
C ILE A 392 2.07 -14.52 13.38
N PHE A 393 1.93 -14.98 14.63
CA PHE A 393 1.28 -16.27 14.94
C PHE A 393 -0.09 -16.15 15.59
N GLY A 394 -0.60 -14.93 15.80
CA GLY A 394 -1.89 -14.69 16.44
C GLY A 394 -2.66 -13.53 15.82
N MET A 395 -2.08 -12.34 15.80
CA MET A 395 -2.78 -11.14 15.34
C MET A 395 -3.11 -11.18 13.84
N THR A 396 -2.33 -11.90 13.03
CA THR A 396 -2.62 -12.13 11.60
C THR A 396 -3.94 -12.87 11.33
N ASP A 397 -4.48 -13.56 12.32
CA ASP A 397 -5.78 -14.24 12.24
C ASP A 397 -6.87 -13.51 13.04
N SER A 398 -6.53 -12.37 13.64
CA SER A 398 -7.45 -11.56 14.42
C SER A 398 -8.26 -10.64 13.52
N VAL A 399 -9.41 -10.19 14.04
CA VAL A 399 -10.29 -9.26 13.34
C VAL A 399 -10.06 -7.86 13.88
N VAL A 400 -9.90 -6.86 13.01
CA VAL A 400 -9.88 -5.46 13.45
C VAL A 400 -11.29 -5.06 13.87
N ASP A 401 -11.41 -4.56 15.09
CA ASP A 401 -12.67 -4.11 15.66
C ASP A 401 -12.94 -2.64 15.35
N THR A 402 -11.93 -1.80 15.48
CA THR A 402 -12.04 -0.34 15.30
C THR A 402 -10.84 0.17 14.52
N THR A 403 -11.10 0.99 13.50
CA THR A 403 -10.07 1.64 12.67
C THR A 403 -10.24 3.15 12.79
N VAL A 404 -9.16 3.83 13.12
CA VAL A 404 -9.12 5.28 13.30
C VAL A 404 -8.09 5.85 12.34
N CYS A 405 -8.46 6.87 11.57
CA CYS A 405 -7.53 7.58 10.71
C CYS A 405 -7.71 9.08 10.93
N ARG A 406 -6.61 9.80 11.11
CA ARG A 406 -6.63 11.24 11.37
C ARG A 406 -7.52 11.58 12.56
N GLY A 407 -7.50 10.73 13.59
CA GLY A 407 -8.34 10.80 14.78
C GLY A 407 -9.86 10.64 14.56
N LYS A 408 -10.31 10.36 13.33
CA LYS A 408 -11.70 9.99 13.03
C LYS A 408 -11.86 8.48 13.08
N ILE A 409 -12.88 8.02 13.81
CA ILE A 409 -13.25 6.60 13.84
C ILE A 409 -13.96 6.26 12.51
N LEU A 410 -13.31 5.46 11.67
CA LEU A 410 -13.83 5.03 10.36
C LEU A 410 -14.64 3.74 10.46
N MET A 411 -14.28 2.89 11.41
CA MET A 411 -14.97 1.64 11.75
C MET A 411 -15.00 1.50 13.26
N ARG A 412 -16.11 1.03 13.82
CA ARG A 412 -16.24 0.71 15.25
C ARG A 412 -17.06 -0.55 15.45
N ASN A 413 -16.63 -1.44 16.34
CA ASN A 413 -17.29 -2.73 16.58
C ASN A 413 -17.54 -3.50 15.26
N LYS A 414 -16.55 -3.47 14.35
CA LYS A 414 -16.56 -4.12 13.02
C LYS A 414 -17.59 -3.52 12.03
N GLN A 415 -18.20 -2.38 12.37
CA GLN A 415 -19.16 -1.64 11.52
C GLN A 415 -18.50 -0.41 10.90
N ILE A 416 -18.51 -0.32 9.57
CA ILE A 416 -18.01 0.83 8.81
C ILE A 416 -18.95 2.02 9.06
N LEU A 417 -18.37 3.19 9.35
CA LEU A 417 -19.12 4.41 9.67
C LEU A 417 -19.13 5.44 8.53
N THR A 418 -18.25 5.27 7.53
CA THR A 418 -18.04 6.27 6.46
C THR A 418 -18.69 5.90 5.13
N MET A 419 -18.98 4.62 4.91
CA MET A 419 -19.56 4.10 3.67
C MET A 419 -20.54 2.97 3.95
N ASP A 420 -21.58 2.88 3.13
CA ASP A 420 -22.57 1.80 3.16
C ASP A 420 -22.07 0.62 2.31
N GLU A 421 -21.40 -0.31 2.96
CA GLU A 421 -20.78 -1.45 2.28
C GLU A 421 -21.77 -2.38 1.61
N GLU A 422 -22.90 -2.70 2.24
CA GLU A 422 -23.87 -3.61 1.65
C GLU A 422 -24.44 -3.04 0.36
N ARG A 423 -24.76 -1.74 0.36
CA ARG A 423 -25.24 -1.02 -0.83
C ARG A 423 -24.16 -0.93 -1.91
N LEU A 424 -22.92 -0.61 -1.54
CA LEU A 424 -21.82 -0.51 -2.50
C LEU A 424 -21.47 -1.87 -3.11
N ALA A 425 -21.45 -2.94 -2.31
CA ALA A 425 -21.26 -4.30 -2.79
C ALA A 425 -22.42 -4.76 -3.68
N ALA A 426 -23.67 -4.40 -3.36
CA ALA A 426 -24.81 -4.65 -4.24
C ALA A 426 -24.65 -3.95 -5.58
N ARG A 427 -24.23 -2.67 -5.57
CA ARG A 427 -23.97 -1.92 -6.80
C ARG A 427 -22.82 -2.50 -7.61
N ALA A 428 -21.74 -2.93 -6.95
CA ALA A 428 -20.61 -3.61 -7.61
C ALA A 428 -21.06 -4.92 -8.29
N ARG A 429 -21.94 -5.71 -7.66
CA ARG A 429 -22.52 -6.92 -8.26
C ARG A 429 -23.37 -6.63 -9.50
N GLU A 430 -24.04 -5.48 -9.57
CA GLU A 430 -24.77 -5.05 -10.78
C GLU A 430 -23.85 -4.58 -11.91
N LEU A 431 -22.72 -3.94 -11.56
CA LEU A 431 -21.82 -3.31 -12.51
C LEU A 431 -20.75 -4.27 -13.06
N ALA A 432 -20.23 -5.17 -12.23
CA ALA A 432 -19.16 -6.10 -12.61
C ALA A 432 -19.48 -6.92 -13.89
N PRO A 433 -20.69 -7.48 -14.09
CA PRO A 433 -21.01 -8.19 -15.34
C PRO A 433 -20.91 -7.31 -16.60
N GLN A 434 -21.06 -5.99 -16.46
CA GLN A 434 -20.91 -5.05 -17.58
C GLN A 434 -19.44 -4.78 -17.89
N VAL A 435 -18.60 -4.63 -16.85
CA VAL A 435 -17.13 -4.57 -17.00
C VAL A 435 -16.63 -5.83 -17.69
N TRP A 436 -17.08 -7.01 -17.26
CA TRP A 436 -16.67 -8.29 -17.83
C TRP A 436 -17.09 -8.43 -19.30
N LYS A 437 -18.29 -7.95 -19.66
CA LYS A 437 -18.73 -7.91 -21.06
C LYS A 437 -17.86 -6.97 -21.92
N ARG A 438 -17.48 -5.79 -21.40
CA ARG A 438 -16.56 -4.88 -22.09
C ARG A 438 -15.20 -5.54 -22.30
N LEU A 439 -14.67 -6.19 -21.27
CA LEU A 439 -13.40 -6.92 -21.33
C LEU A 439 -13.43 -8.03 -22.39
N GLN A 440 -14.51 -8.80 -22.46
CA GLN A 440 -14.68 -9.88 -23.44
C GLN A 440 -14.78 -9.38 -24.89
N ALA A 441 -15.10 -8.10 -25.09
CA ALA A 441 -15.16 -7.47 -26.41
C ALA A 441 -13.81 -6.90 -26.87
N LEU A 442 -12.79 -6.89 -25.99
CA LEU A 442 -11.40 -6.52 -26.26
C LEU A 442 -10.54 -7.75 -26.56
#